data_AF-A0A933AIF4-F1
#
_entry.id   AF-A0A933AIF4-F1
#
_cell.length_a   1.000
_cell.length_b   1.000
_cell.length_c   1.000
_cell.angle_alpha   90.00
_cell.angle_beta   90.00
_cell.angle_gamma   90.00
#
_symmetry.space_group_name_H-M   'P 1'
#
loop_
_entity.id
_entity.type
_entity.pdbx_description
1 polymer ?
#
loop_
_entity_poly.entity_id
_entity_poly.type
_entity_poly.pdbx_seq_one_letter_code
_entity_poly.pdbx_strand_id
1 'polypeptide(L)'
;MLINFHSLTLGAYLERLSHREPVPGGGSAAALTAALGAGLVSMVGNYSLGRKGNTKAVEQRLTRIVRASESIRKRLLQLTTLDAKAYLKIVAARKQDARAQKRAGREAAAVGREVCRLCYQAIDLTFFLAAKGNPRLISDIEVAAGLLQAGFNGSMVMVRTNQ
;
A
#
# COMPACT_ATOMS: atom_id res chain seq x y z
N MET A 1 -10.73 6.23 21.30
CA MET A 1 -9.96 5.07 20.82
C MET A 1 -9.78 5.23 19.31
N LEU A 2 -8.56 5.13 18.79
CA LEU A 2 -8.30 5.39 17.37
C LEU A 2 -8.79 4.21 16.53
N ILE A 3 -9.71 4.47 15.60
CA ILE A 3 -10.33 3.46 14.75
C ILE A 3 -9.28 2.76 13.90
N ASN A 4 -9.41 1.44 13.81
CA ASN A 4 -8.54 0.66 12.97
C ASN A 4 -9.10 0.56 11.55
N PHE A 5 -8.66 1.45 10.66
CA PHE A 5 -9.21 1.58 9.30
C PHE A 5 -9.10 0.30 8.48
N HIS A 6 -8.05 -0.51 8.68
CA HIS A 6 -7.90 -1.76 7.95
C HIS A 6 -8.82 -2.90 8.38
N SER A 7 -9.51 -2.80 9.50
CA SER A 7 -10.52 -3.78 9.91
C SER A 7 -11.93 -3.39 9.51
N LEU A 8 -12.11 -2.22 8.88
CA LEU A 8 -13.42 -1.80 8.37
C LEU A 8 -13.75 -2.55 7.08
N THR A 9 -15.05 -2.68 6.80
CA THR A 9 -15.50 -3.01 5.45
C THR A 9 -15.14 -1.85 4.49
N LEU A 10 -14.98 -2.15 3.20
CA LEU A 10 -14.70 -1.12 2.21
C LEU A 10 -15.78 -0.03 2.19
N GLY A 11 -17.06 -0.40 2.34
CA GLY A 11 -18.17 0.55 2.43
C GLY A 11 -18.04 1.52 3.62
N ALA A 12 -17.78 0.99 4.82
CA ALA A 12 -17.60 1.82 6.02
C ALA A 12 -16.36 2.71 5.95
N TYR A 13 -15.28 2.25 5.30
CA TYR A 13 -14.11 3.08 5.04
C TYR A 13 -14.44 4.26 4.10
N LEU A 14 -15.14 4.00 3.00
CA LEU A 14 -15.49 5.01 1.99
C LEU A 14 -16.48 6.04 2.52
N GLU A 15 -17.46 5.62 3.32
CA GLU A 15 -18.38 6.52 4.01
C GLU A 15 -17.61 7.49 4.93
N ARG A 16 -16.68 6.97 5.73
CA ARG A 16 -15.83 7.82 6.59
C ARG A 16 -14.91 8.73 5.80
N LEU A 17 -14.33 8.26 4.70
CA LEU A 17 -13.46 9.05 3.83
C LEU A 17 -14.19 10.24 3.19
N SER A 18 -15.50 10.11 2.91
CA SER A 18 -16.30 11.17 2.30
C SER A 18 -16.92 12.14 3.32
N HIS A 19 -16.93 11.78 4.61
CA HIS A 19 -17.46 12.62 5.68
C HIS A 19 -16.52 13.78 6.06
N ARG A 20 -17.08 14.76 6.77
CA ARG A 20 -16.35 15.91 7.34
C ARG A 20 -15.56 15.52 8.60
N GLU A 21 -14.75 14.48 8.49
CA GLU A 21 -13.82 14.00 9.53
C GLU A 21 -12.36 14.30 9.12
N PRO A 22 -11.45 14.53 10.08
CA PRO A 22 -10.05 14.79 9.76
C PRO A 22 -9.30 13.55 9.23
N VAL A 23 -9.80 12.35 9.49
CA VAL A 23 -9.24 11.06 9.03
C VAL A 23 -10.38 10.07 8.76
N PRO A 24 -10.25 9.15 7.80
CA PRO A 24 -9.09 8.92 6.93
C PRO A 24 -8.99 9.99 5.84
N GLY A 25 -7.78 10.19 5.29
CA GLY A 25 -7.52 11.17 4.23
C GLY A 25 -6.75 10.58 3.06
N GLY A 26 -6.19 11.45 2.20
CA GLY A 26 -5.52 11.03 0.96
C GLY A 26 -4.35 10.07 1.13
N GLY A 27 -3.55 10.20 2.20
CA GLY A 27 -2.46 9.26 2.51
C GLY A 27 -2.97 7.86 2.84
N SER A 28 -3.99 7.77 3.69
CA SER A 28 -4.70 6.53 4.01
C SER A 28 -5.30 5.89 2.75
N ALA A 29 -5.94 6.69 1.90
CA ALA A 29 -6.51 6.20 0.64
C ALA A 29 -5.42 5.67 -0.31
N ALA A 30 -4.30 6.38 -0.44
CA ALA A 30 -3.16 5.95 -1.25
C ALA A 30 -2.57 4.61 -0.76
N ALA A 31 -2.47 4.42 0.57
CA ALA A 31 -2.04 3.15 1.16
C ALA A 31 -3.03 2.01 0.88
N LEU A 32 -4.33 2.28 0.93
CA LEU A 32 -5.37 1.30 0.60
C LEU A 32 -5.32 0.92 -0.89
N THR A 33 -5.20 1.89 -1.79
CA THR A 33 -5.03 1.66 -3.24
C THR A 33 -3.80 0.78 -3.52
N ALA A 34 -2.67 1.08 -2.88
CA ALA A 34 -1.47 0.24 -2.99
C ALA A 34 -1.71 -1.19 -2.45
N ALA A 35 -2.43 -1.34 -1.34
CA ALA A 35 -2.75 -2.66 -0.79
C ALA A 35 -3.62 -3.49 -1.75
N LEU A 36 -4.57 -2.87 -2.47
CA LEU A 36 -5.34 -3.54 -3.51
C LEU A 36 -4.44 -4.03 -4.64
N GLY A 37 -3.52 -3.19 -5.13
CA GLY A 37 -2.54 -3.58 -6.14
C GLY A 37 -1.64 -4.75 -5.70
N ALA A 38 -1.11 -4.70 -4.47
CA ALA A 38 -0.33 -5.81 -3.90
C ALA A 38 -1.16 -7.09 -3.74
N GLY A 39 -2.48 -6.98 -3.48
CA GLY A 39 -3.41 -8.09 -3.47
C GLY A 39 -3.53 -8.80 -4.82
N LEU A 40 -3.60 -8.04 -5.91
CA LEU A 40 -3.58 -8.61 -7.26
C LEU A 40 -2.25 -9.31 -7.58
N VAL A 41 -1.11 -8.74 -7.17
CA VAL A 41 0.21 -9.41 -7.29
C VAL A 41 0.19 -10.77 -6.57
N SER A 42 -0.33 -10.81 -5.33
CA SER A 42 -0.49 -12.07 -4.59
C SER A 42 -1.42 -13.05 -5.29
N MET A 43 -2.56 -12.59 -5.81
CA MET A 43 -3.52 -13.43 -6.53
C MET A 43 -2.85 -14.09 -7.74
N VAL A 44 -2.21 -13.30 -8.61
CA VAL A 44 -1.54 -13.83 -9.81
C VAL A 44 -0.41 -14.78 -9.43
N GLY A 45 0.38 -14.46 -8.40
CA GLY A 45 1.39 -15.37 -7.87
C GLY A 45 0.82 -16.73 -7.46
N ASN A 46 -0.31 -16.76 -6.74
CA ASN A 46 -0.99 -18.00 -6.33
C ASN A 46 -1.52 -18.78 -7.54
N TYR A 47 -2.17 -18.12 -8.49
CA TYR A 47 -2.65 -18.77 -9.73
C TYR A 47 -1.52 -19.24 -10.66
N SER A 48 -0.28 -18.85 -10.39
CA SER A 48 0.90 -19.22 -11.19
C SER A 48 1.64 -20.44 -10.63
N LEU A 49 1.48 -20.75 -9.34
CA LEU A 49 2.12 -21.88 -8.67
C LEU A 49 1.56 -23.22 -9.17
N GLY A 50 2.43 -24.24 -9.24
CA GLY A 50 2.05 -25.61 -9.60
C GLY A 50 1.58 -25.79 -11.06
N ARG A 51 1.77 -24.79 -11.92
CA ARG A 51 1.36 -24.88 -13.32
C ARG A 51 2.23 -25.86 -14.09
N LYS A 52 1.60 -26.65 -14.96
CA LYS A 52 2.30 -27.59 -15.85
C LYS A 52 3.36 -26.84 -16.67
N GLY A 53 4.59 -27.35 -16.67
CA GLY A 53 5.73 -26.75 -17.38
C GLY A 53 6.56 -25.77 -16.56
N ASN A 54 6.15 -25.44 -15.32
CA ASN A 54 7.02 -24.67 -14.43
C ASN A 54 8.27 -25.49 -14.07
N THR A 55 9.43 -24.85 -14.18
CA THR A 55 10.68 -25.43 -13.66
C THR A 55 10.75 -25.26 -12.15
N LYS A 56 11.59 -26.05 -11.47
CA LYS A 56 11.84 -25.92 -10.03
C LYS A 56 12.27 -24.50 -9.64
N ALA A 57 13.08 -23.83 -10.48
CA ALA A 57 13.50 -22.45 -10.25
C ALA A 57 12.34 -21.45 -10.34
N VAL A 58 11.43 -21.64 -11.31
CA VAL A 58 10.22 -20.80 -11.44
C VAL A 58 9.31 -20.99 -10.23
N GLU A 59 9.04 -22.23 -9.80
CA GLU A 59 8.23 -22.51 -8.60
C GLU A 59 8.80 -21.84 -7.33
N GLN A 60 10.11 -21.93 -7.13
CA GLN A 60 10.78 -21.28 -6.00
C GLN A 60 10.65 -19.75 -6.05
N ARG A 61 10.78 -19.15 -7.24
CA ARG A 61 10.63 -17.70 -7.40
C ARG A 61 9.18 -17.26 -7.18
N LEU A 62 8.21 -17.99 -7.71
CA LEU A 62 6.78 -17.75 -7.48
C LEU A 62 6.43 -17.83 -5.99
N THR A 63 6.94 -18.84 -5.29
CA THR A 63 6.73 -18.97 -3.83
C THR A 63 7.27 -17.76 -3.07
N ARG A 64 8.45 -17.25 -3.45
CA ARG A 64 9.02 -16.03 -2.85
C ARG A 64 8.17 -14.80 -3.17
N ILE A 65 7.69 -14.67 -4.41
CA ILE A 65 6.81 -13.57 -4.84
C ILE A 65 5.53 -13.55 -4.00
N VAL A 66 4.84 -14.68 -3.87
CA VAL A 66 3.59 -14.78 -3.07
C VAL A 66 3.83 -14.38 -1.61
N ARG A 67 4.92 -14.85 -1.00
CA ARG A 67 5.26 -14.47 0.38
C ARG A 67 5.55 -12.96 0.50
N ALA A 68 6.30 -12.40 -0.44
CA ALA A 68 6.65 -10.99 -0.45
C ALA A 68 5.43 -10.10 -0.68
N SER A 69 4.60 -10.41 -1.68
CA SER A 69 3.40 -9.64 -1.99
C SER A 69 2.38 -9.70 -0.85
N GLU A 70 2.22 -10.84 -0.17
CA GLU A 70 1.37 -10.95 1.02
C GLU A 70 1.87 -10.12 2.20
N SER A 71 3.18 -10.11 2.44
CA SER A 71 3.79 -9.26 3.46
C SER A 71 3.57 -7.78 3.15
N ILE A 72 3.83 -7.37 1.91
CA ILE A 72 3.63 -6.00 1.43
C ILE A 72 2.16 -5.59 1.55
N ARG A 73 1.22 -6.42 1.08
CA ARG A 73 -0.23 -6.18 1.16
C ARG A 73 -0.67 -5.92 2.59
N LYS A 74 -0.28 -6.80 3.53
CA LYS A 74 -0.62 -6.66 4.95
C LYS A 74 -0.04 -5.38 5.54
N ARG A 75 1.19 -5.02 5.18
CA ARG A 75 1.84 -3.82 5.68
C ARG A 75 1.22 -2.53 5.12
N LEU A 76 0.94 -2.48 3.81
CA LEU A 76 0.23 -1.37 3.17
C LEU A 76 -1.15 -1.16 3.80
N LEU A 77 -1.85 -2.26 4.08
CA LEU A 77 -3.13 -2.21 4.75
C LEU A 77 -3.01 -1.64 6.17
N GLN A 78 -1.99 -2.02 6.96
CA GLN A 78 -1.71 -1.38 8.26
C GLN A 78 -1.37 0.11 8.14
N LEU A 79 -0.67 0.52 7.08
CA LEU A 79 -0.29 1.90 6.83
C LEU A 79 -1.49 2.83 6.62
N THR A 80 -2.65 2.30 6.19
CA THR A 80 -3.92 3.07 6.15
C THR A 80 -4.28 3.67 7.51
N THR A 81 -4.11 2.90 8.59
CA THR A 81 -4.37 3.34 9.96
C THR A 81 -3.22 4.21 10.49
N LEU A 82 -1.97 3.88 10.14
CA LEU A 82 -0.80 4.62 10.61
C LEU A 82 -0.74 6.04 10.02
N ASP A 83 -1.17 6.22 8.78
CA ASP A 83 -1.31 7.54 8.15
C ASP A 83 -2.27 8.43 8.93
N ALA A 84 -3.47 7.91 9.23
CA ALA A 84 -4.45 8.63 10.05
C ALA A 84 -3.89 9.00 11.44
N LYS A 85 -3.17 8.07 12.09
CA LYS A 85 -2.51 8.34 13.37
C LYS A 85 -1.44 9.43 13.26
N ALA A 86 -0.62 9.41 12.21
CA ALA A 86 0.41 10.41 11.98
C ALA A 86 -0.20 11.79 11.71
N TYR A 87 -1.28 11.86 10.93
CA TYR A 87 -1.99 13.11 10.67
C TYR A 87 -2.59 13.71 11.95
N LEU A 88 -3.20 12.91 12.82
CA LEU A 88 -3.71 13.42 14.10
C LEU A 88 -2.59 13.98 14.99
N LYS A 89 -1.36 13.45 14.93
CA LYS A 89 -0.21 14.04 15.61
C LYS A 89 0.16 15.41 15.04
N ILE A 90 0.08 15.60 13.73
CA ILE A 90 0.27 16.92 13.10
C ILE A 90 -0.78 17.89 13.64
N VAL A 91 -2.05 17.50 13.66
CA VAL A 91 -3.15 18.34 14.17
C VAL A 91 -2.90 18.74 15.62
N ALA A 92 -2.47 17.80 16.47
CA ALA A 92 -2.14 18.07 17.87
C ALA A 92 -0.92 19.00 18.02
N ALA A 93 0.10 18.85 17.16
CA ALA A 93 1.31 19.65 17.22
C ALA A 93 1.12 21.11 16.76
N ARG A 94 0.04 21.44 16.04
CA ARG A 94 -0.24 22.82 15.57
C ARG A 94 -0.28 23.88 16.68
N LYS A 95 -0.63 23.47 17.91
CA LYS A 95 -0.69 24.35 19.09
C LYS A 95 0.60 24.28 19.95
N GLN A 96 1.62 23.56 19.49
CA GLN A 96 2.89 23.36 20.20
C GLN A 96 4.03 24.14 19.53
N ASP A 97 5.23 24.02 20.07
CA ASP A 97 6.43 24.67 19.54
C ASP A 97 6.85 24.14 18.15
N ALA A 98 7.75 24.88 17.49
CA ALA A 98 8.26 24.52 16.17
C ALA A 98 8.96 23.14 16.13
N ARG A 99 9.54 22.69 17.26
CA ARG A 99 10.23 21.40 17.35
C ARG A 99 9.23 20.25 17.30
N ALA A 100 8.12 20.36 18.02
CA ALA A 100 7.03 19.40 18.01
C ALA A 100 6.36 19.31 16.64
N GLN A 101 6.10 20.47 16.00
CA GLN A 101 5.53 20.52 14.63
C GLN A 101 6.45 19.82 13.62
N LYS A 102 7.75 20.13 13.64
CA LYS A 102 8.74 19.50 12.76
C LYS A 102 8.85 17.98 12.99
N ARG A 103 8.75 17.53 14.23
CA ARG A 103 8.76 16.10 14.56
C ARG A 103 7.53 15.39 14.00
N ALA A 104 6.34 15.96 14.19
CA ALA A 104 5.10 15.39 13.67
C ALA A 104 5.09 15.31 12.14
N GLY A 105 5.58 16.35 11.45
CA GLY A 105 5.76 16.33 9.99
C GLY A 105 6.67 15.20 9.52
N ARG A 106 7.85 15.07 10.13
CA ARG A 106 8.81 13.98 9.82
C ARG A 106 8.21 12.58 10.04
N GLU A 107 7.45 12.38 11.10
CA GLU A 107 6.76 11.10 11.36
C GLU A 107 5.73 10.79 10.28
N ALA A 108 4.93 11.77 9.84
CA ALA A 108 3.98 11.59 8.75
C ALA A 108 4.67 11.35 7.39
N ALA A 109 5.74 12.09 7.10
CA ALA A 109 6.53 11.88 5.90
C ALA A 109 7.17 10.48 5.88
N ALA A 110 7.55 9.92 7.03
CA ALA A 110 8.08 8.56 7.12
C ALA A 110 7.04 7.49 6.72
N VAL A 111 5.77 7.65 7.12
CA VAL A 111 4.68 6.76 6.70
C VAL A 111 4.53 6.79 5.18
N GLY A 112 4.50 7.99 4.58
CA GLY A 112 4.39 8.12 3.13
C GLY A 112 5.57 7.50 2.37
N ARG A 113 6.80 7.70 2.86
CA ARG A 113 8.00 7.06 2.28
C ARG A 113 7.94 5.54 2.35
N GLU A 114 7.39 4.99 3.42
CA GLU A 114 7.22 3.54 3.55
C GLU A 114 6.23 2.99 2.51
N VAL A 115 5.09 3.65 2.31
CA VAL A 115 4.14 3.29 1.24
C VAL A 115 4.82 3.33 -0.13
N CYS A 116 5.54 4.41 -0.43
CA CYS A 116 6.27 4.55 -1.70
C CYS A 116 7.27 3.40 -1.93
N ARG A 117 8.06 3.05 -0.90
CA ARG A 117 9.02 1.94 -0.95
C ARG A 117 8.32 0.60 -1.20
N LEU A 118 7.19 0.35 -0.53
CA LEU A 118 6.43 -0.88 -0.69
C LEU A 118 5.75 -0.98 -2.06
N CYS A 119 5.24 0.13 -2.60
CA CYS A 119 4.74 0.19 -3.98
C CYS A 119 5.83 -0.19 -4.98
N TYR A 120 7.02 0.42 -4.88
CA TYR A 120 8.14 0.10 -5.74
C TYR A 120 8.52 -1.39 -5.68
N GLN A 121 8.62 -1.93 -4.46
CA GLN A 121 8.90 -3.36 -4.26
C GLN A 121 7.84 -4.26 -4.88
N ALA A 122 6.55 -3.92 -4.76
CA ALA A 122 5.47 -4.71 -5.36
C ALA A 122 5.44 -4.59 -6.89
N ILE A 123 5.76 -3.41 -7.46
CA ILE A 123 5.89 -3.22 -8.91
C ILE A 123 7.03 -4.09 -9.45
N ASP A 124 8.17 -4.20 -8.76
CA ASP A 124 9.25 -5.08 -9.20
C ASP A 124 8.81 -6.56 -9.36
N LEU A 125 7.89 -7.02 -8.50
CA LEU A 125 7.35 -8.39 -8.58
C LEU A 125 6.50 -8.62 -9.84
N THR A 126 5.89 -7.57 -10.40
CA THR A 126 4.98 -7.71 -11.55
C THR A 126 5.72 -8.15 -12.80
N PHE A 127 6.97 -7.72 -13.00
CA PHE A 127 7.76 -8.09 -14.19
C PHE A 127 7.93 -9.59 -14.33
N PHE A 128 8.24 -10.28 -13.22
CA PHE A 128 8.37 -11.74 -13.25
C PHE A 128 7.02 -12.41 -13.51
N LEU A 129 5.94 -11.92 -12.91
CA LEU A 129 4.60 -12.47 -13.11
C LEU A 129 4.08 -12.23 -14.54
N ALA A 130 4.40 -11.09 -15.16
CA ALA A 130 4.09 -10.84 -16.56
C ALA A 130 4.83 -11.82 -17.49
N ALA A 131 6.10 -12.12 -17.21
CA ALA A 131 6.92 -12.98 -18.06
C ALA A 131 6.71 -14.48 -17.83
N LYS A 132 6.46 -14.90 -16.58
CA LYS A 132 6.47 -16.31 -16.14
C LYS A 132 5.25 -16.73 -15.33
N GLY A 133 4.36 -15.80 -15.02
CA GLY A 133 3.12 -16.09 -14.31
C GLY A 133 2.05 -16.69 -15.22
N ASN A 134 0.82 -16.78 -14.70
CA ASN A 134 -0.34 -17.23 -15.45
C ASN A 134 -0.73 -16.20 -16.52
N PRO A 135 -0.56 -16.50 -17.83
CA PRO A 135 -0.82 -15.55 -18.90
C PRO A 135 -2.30 -15.17 -19.00
N ARG A 136 -3.21 -15.97 -18.43
CA ARG A 136 -4.63 -15.64 -18.36
C ARG A 136 -4.95 -14.50 -17.39
N LEU A 137 -3.99 -14.13 -16.53
CA LEU A 137 -4.13 -13.07 -15.53
C LEU A 137 -3.23 -11.86 -15.84
N ILE A 138 -2.83 -11.67 -17.10
CA ILE A 138 -2.00 -10.52 -17.48
C ILE A 138 -2.72 -9.19 -17.23
N SER A 139 -4.04 -9.14 -17.44
CA SER A 139 -4.87 -7.98 -17.12
C SER A 139 -4.84 -7.64 -15.63
N ASP A 140 -4.83 -8.65 -14.75
CA ASP A 140 -4.74 -8.42 -13.30
C ASP A 140 -3.39 -7.82 -12.91
N ILE A 141 -2.31 -8.21 -13.61
CA ILE A 141 -0.98 -7.62 -13.42
C ILE A 141 -0.92 -6.17 -13.89
N GLU A 142 -1.54 -5.83 -15.02
CA GLU A 142 -1.61 -4.45 -15.51
C GLU A 142 -2.39 -3.56 -14.53
N VAL A 143 -3.54 -4.03 -14.04
CA VAL A 143 -4.31 -3.33 -13.02
C VAL A 143 -3.50 -3.21 -11.72
N ALA A 144 -2.79 -4.25 -11.30
CA ALA A 144 -1.92 -4.22 -10.13
C ALA A 144 -0.86 -3.11 -10.24
N ALA A 145 -0.16 -3.03 -11.37
CA ALA A 145 0.86 -2.02 -11.62
C ALA A 145 0.27 -0.61 -11.60
N GLY A 146 -0.90 -0.40 -12.24
CA GLY A 146 -1.60 0.88 -12.23
C GLY A 146 -1.99 1.33 -10.82
N LEU A 147 -2.55 0.43 -10.00
CA LEU A 147 -2.93 0.73 -8.62
C LEU A 147 -1.71 1.03 -7.74
N LEU A 148 -0.62 0.26 -7.88
CA LEU A 148 0.62 0.50 -7.14
C LEU A 148 1.24 1.84 -7.51
N GLN A 149 1.23 2.21 -8.80
CA GLN A 149 1.69 3.51 -9.27
C GLN A 149 0.83 4.65 -8.74
N ALA A 150 -0.50 4.50 -8.74
CA ALA A 150 -1.41 5.48 -8.16
C ALA A 150 -1.18 5.66 -6.65
N GLY A 151 -1.03 4.55 -5.91
CA GLY A 151 -0.70 4.57 -4.48
C GLY A 151 0.66 5.23 -4.19
N PHE A 152 1.68 4.95 -5.02
CA PHE A 152 2.98 5.62 -4.94
C PHE A 152 2.84 7.13 -5.13
N ASN A 153 2.18 7.55 -6.21
CA ASN A 153 2.00 8.96 -6.55
C ASN A 153 1.21 9.70 -5.46
N GLY A 154 0.10 9.13 -4.99
CA GLY A 154 -0.70 9.71 -3.91
C GLY A 154 0.08 9.84 -2.61
N SER A 155 0.90 8.84 -2.27
CA SER A 155 1.72 8.90 -1.06
C SER A 155 2.90 9.86 -1.18
N MET A 156 3.48 10.03 -2.37
CA MET A 156 4.52 11.03 -2.63
C MET A 156 4.04 12.46 -2.41
N VAL A 157 2.75 12.76 -2.63
CA VAL A 157 2.16 14.06 -2.27
C VAL A 157 2.30 14.28 -0.75
N MET A 158 1.96 13.27 0.07
CA MET A 158 2.08 13.37 1.53
C MET A 158 3.53 13.51 1.98
N VAL A 159 4.48 12.86 1.30
CA VAL A 159 5.91 13.02 1.58
C VAL A 159 6.39 14.43 1.29
N ARG A 160 5.90 15.09 0.24
CA ARG A 160 6.29 16.45 -0.14
C ARG A 160 5.67 17.50 0.79
N THR A 161 4.42 17.30 1.20
CA THR A 161 3.68 18.25 2.04
C THR A 161 4.19 18.31 3.49
N ASN A 162 4.81 17.24 4.00
CA ASN A 162 5.16 17.10 5.42
C ASN A 162 6.69 17.14 5.73
N GLN A 163 7.53 17.69 4.84
CA GLN A 163 8.99 17.75 5.03
C GLN A 163 9.45 18.82 6.02
#